data_AF-A0A0J1EB52-F1
#
_entry.id   AF-A0A0J1EB52-F1
#
_cell.length_a   1.000
_cell.length_b   1.000
_cell.length_c   1.000
_cell.angle_alpha   90.00
_cell.angle_beta   90.00
_cell.angle_gamma   90.00
#
_symmetry.space_group_name_H-M   'P 1'
#
loop_
_entity.id
_entity.type
_entity.pdbx_description
1 polymer ?
#
loop_
_entity_poly.entity_id
_entity_poly.type
_entity_poly.pdbx_seq_one_letter_code
_entity_poly.pdbx_strand_id
1 'polypeptide(L)'
;MDLDLSRRGQFALVLATVRRTQSLPGGQIRGLPNGRVVSGLTGFHLFACRLAEAEKEDQQGRTHQSLDQVNQLRNEFSVTASRWQSLVGGLLQSIRSGQDVKNLERLKRMKAAQVEMGRLIDAAQKAFKDLIANLSNAGAQSDKRPEEDAG
;
A
#
# COMPACT_ATOMS: atom_id res chain seq x y z
N MET A 1 -23.25 13.43 -12.23
CA MET A 1 -21.95 14.10 -11.99
C MET A 1 -21.16 13.53 -10.80
N ASP A 2 -21.67 12.56 -10.02
CA ASP A 2 -20.99 12.10 -8.77
C ASP A 2 -19.96 10.96 -8.89
N LEU A 3 -20.01 10.14 -9.95
CA LEU A 3 -19.16 8.93 -10.06
C LEU A 3 -17.67 9.26 -10.24
N ASP A 4 -17.34 10.36 -10.92
CA ASP A 4 -15.95 10.76 -11.17
C ASP A 4 -15.30 11.38 -9.93
N LEU A 5 -16.05 12.13 -9.12
CA LEU A 5 -15.58 12.66 -7.84
C LEU A 5 -15.31 11.55 -6.83
N SER A 6 -16.19 10.53 -6.79
CA SER A 6 -16.01 9.36 -5.93
C SER A 6 -14.75 8.56 -6.31
N ARG A 7 -14.50 8.35 -7.61
CA ARG A 7 -13.29 7.65 -8.10
C ARG A 7 -12.00 8.41 -7.80
N ARG A 8 -11.96 9.72 -8.06
CA ARG A 8 -10.80 10.57 -7.69
C ARG A 8 -10.49 10.52 -6.19
N GLY A 9 -11.53 10.52 -5.36
CA GLY A 9 -11.41 10.35 -3.91
C GLY A 9 -10.72 9.04 -3.51
N GLN A 10 -10.91 7.96 -4.28
CA GLN A 10 -10.30 6.66 -4.00
C GLN A 10 -8.82 6.59 -4.40
N PHE A 11 -8.42 7.17 -5.53
CA PHE A 11 -7.01 7.34 -5.87
C PHE A 11 -6.27 8.14 -4.78
N ALA A 12 -6.86 9.25 -4.33
CA ALA A 12 -6.31 10.05 -3.24
C ALA A 12 -6.21 9.27 -1.92
N LEU A 13 -7.20 8.42 -1.61
CA LEU A 13 -7.18 7.57 -0.42
C LEU A 13 -6.06 6.52 -0.48
N VAL A 14 -5.83 5.87 -1.63
CA VAL A 14 -4.69 4.95 -1.82
C VAL A 14 -3.38 5.70 -1.62
N LEU A 15 -3.22 6.88 -2.22
CA LEU A 15 -2.01 7.69 -2.05
C LEU A 15 -1.77 8.05 -0.57
N ALA A 16 -2.82 8.50 0.13
CA ALA A 16 -2.74 8.91 1.52
C ALA A 16 -2.39 7.74 2.46
N THR A 17 -2.99 6.56 2.23
CA THR A 17 -2.72 5.37 3.04
C THR A 17 -1.32 4.81 2.80
N VAL A 18 -0.88 4.70 1.53
CA VAL A 18 0.49 4.29 1.21
C VAL A 18 1.51 5.29 1.76
N ARG A 19 1.22 6.61 1.72
CA ARG A 19 2.09 7.65 2.28
C ARG A 19 2.40 7.44 3.75
N ARG A 20 1.43 7.01 4.54
CA ARG A 20 1.62 6.75 5.97
C ARG A 20 2.61 5.63 6.24
N THR A 21 2.78 4.70 5.31
CA THR A 21 3.73 3.58 5.44
C THR A 21 5.19 4.01 5.19
N GLN A 22 5.44 5.20 4.63
CA GLN A 22 6.81 5.66 4.33
C GLN A 22 7.70 5.80 5.58
N SER A 23 7.08 6.13 6.70
CA SER A 23 7.77 6.37 7.95
C SER A 23 7.31 5.34 8.96
N LEU A 24 8.27 4.85 9.76
CA LEU A 24 7.93 3.97 10.87
C LEU A 24 7.30 4.81 11.99
N PRO A 25 6.11 4.45 12.49
CA PRO A 25 5.54 5.09 13.67
C PRO A 25 6.51 5.01 14.85
N GLY A 26 6.83 6.15 15.47
CA GLY A 26 7.84 6.25 16.53
C GLY A 26 9.30 6.39 16.03
N GLY A 27 9.52 6.56 14.73
CA GLY A 27 10.83 6.80 14.14
C GLY A 27 11.62 5.52 13.83
N GLN A 28 12.73 5.68 13.12
CA GLN A 28 13.59 4.55 12.72
C GLN A 28 14.19 3.84 13.95
N ILE A 29 14.17 2.51 13.95
CA ILE A 29 14.78 1.70 15.01
C ILE A 29 16.23 1.41 14.62
N ARG A 30 17.17 1.94 15.41
CA ARG A 30 18.62 1.83 15.19
C ARG A 30 19.29 0.94 16.25
N GLY A 31 20.54 0.56 15.96
CA GLY A 31 21.38 -0.22 16.87
C GLY A 31 20.99 -1.69 16.95
N LEU A 32 20.28 -2.20 15.96
CA LEU A 32 19.93 -3.62 15.85
C LEU A 32 21.19 -4.46 15.56
N PRO A 33 21.15 -5.78 15.82
CA PRO A 33 22.25 -6.68 15.50
C PRO A 33 22.75 -6.47 14.06
N ASN A 34 24.08 -6.55 13.89
CA ASN A 34 24.77 -6.31 12.61
C ASN A 34 24.57 -4.90 12.03
N GLY A 35 24.31 -3.90 12.87
CA GLY A 35 24.16 -2.50 12.43
C GLY A 35 22.88 -2.23 11.63
N ARG A 36 21.90 -3.14 11.68
CA ARG A 36 20.65 -3.01 10.92
C ARG A 36 19.82 -1.82 11.43
N VAL A 37 19.03 -1.27 10.51
CA VAL A 37 18.06 -0.20 10.78
C VAL A 37 16.72 -0.63 10.21
N VAL A 38 15.65 -0.44 10.98
CA VAL A 38 14.27 -0.63 10.49
C VAL A 38 13.63 0.74 10.31
N SER A 39 13.17 1.00 9.09
CA SER A 39 12.41 2.18 8.67
C SER A 39 11.01 1.79 8.18
N GLY A 40 10.23 2.75 7.67
CA GLY A 40 9.00 2.44 6.92
C GLY A 40 9.28 1.81 5.55
N LEU A 41 8.23 1.63 4.76
CA LEU A 41 8.34 1.13 3.38
C LEU A 41 9.01 2.18 2.48
N THR A 42 9.87 1.72 1.59
CA THR A 42 10.57 2.56 0.61
C THR A 42 9.79 2.64 -0.70
N GLY A 43 10.20 3.54 -1.60
CA GLY A 43 9.67 3.59 -2.97
C GLY A 43 8.38 4.39 -3.18
N PHE A 44 7.92 5.14 -2.17
CA PHE A 44 6.68 5.91 -2.32
C PHE A 44 6.68 6.93 -3.46
N HIS A 45 7.80 7.59 -3.74
CA HIS A 45 7.81 8.60 -4.78
C HIS A 45 7.48 7.99 -6.16
N LEU A 46 8.13 6.86 -6.49
CA LEU A 46 7.83 6.10 -7.70
C LEU A 46 6.39 5.59 -7.71
N PHE A 47 5.91 5.12 -6.55
CA PHE A 47 4.53 4.70 -6.37
C PHE A 47 3.53 5.83 -6.68
N ALA A 48 3.76 7.03 -6.12
CA ALA A 48 2.88 8.18 -6.29
C ALA A 48 2.81 8.63 -7.76
N CYS A 49 3.93 8.62 -8.48
CA CYS A 49 3.96 8.93 -9.90
C CYS A 49 3.12 7.95 -10.72
N ARG A 50 3.32 6.65 -10.52
CA ARG A 50 2.59 5.61 -11.26
C ARG A 50 1.10 5.57 -10.91
N LEU A 51 0.74 5.87 -9.66
CA LEU A 51 -0.67 5.98 -9.27
C LEU A 51 -1.34 7.19 -9.92
N ALA A 52 -0.64 8.31 -10.04
CA ALA A 52 -1.15 9.50 -10.74
C ALA A 52 -1.31 9.25 -12.26
N GLU A 53 -0.42 8.46 -12.87
CA GLU A 53 -0.58 7.99 -14.24
C GLU A 53 -1.85 7.13 -14.37
N ALA A 54 -2.06 6.16 -13.47
CA ALA A 54 -3.27 5.34 -13.48
C ALA A 54 -4.55 6.16 -13.29
N GLU A 55 -4.53 7.18 -12.42
CA GLU A 55 -5.64 8.11 -12.27
C GLU A 55 -5.92 8.87 -13.57
N LYS A 56 -4.87 9.34 -14.25
CA LYS A 56 -5.00 10.03 -15.54
C LYS A 56 -5.59 9.12 -16.62
N GLU A 57 -5.19 7.85 -16.67
CA GLU A 57 -5.76 6.87 -17.60
C GLU A 57 -7.27 6.69 -17.39
N ASP A 58 -7.74 6.56 -16.14
CA ASP A 58 -9.18 6.46 -15.82
C ASP A 58 -9.93 7.75 -16.21
N GLN A 59 -9.36 8.92 -15.92
CA GLN A 59 -9.94 10.22 -16.31
C GLN A 59 -10.08 10.40 -17.83
N GLN A 60 -9.25 9.72 -18.62
CA GLN A 60 -9.31 9.73 -20.08
C GLN A 60 -10.21 8.61 -20.66
N GLY A 61 -10.98 7.92 -19.80
CA GLY A 61 -11.88 6.84 -20.19
C GLY A 61 -11.20 5.49 -20.44
N ARG A 62 -9.89 5.38 -20.16
CA ARG A 62 -9.13 4.12 -20.33
C ARG A 62 -9.12 3.32 -19.03
N THR A 63 -10.31 3.04 -18.51
CA THR A 63 -10.54 2.36 -17.22
C THR A 63 -9.84 1.01 -17.12
N HIS A 64 -9.80 0.21 -18.19
CA HIS A 64 -9.10 -1.09 -18.20
C HIS A 64 -7.59 -0.93 -18.00
N GLN A 65 -6.98 0.02 -18.70
CA GLN A 65 -5.55 0.32 -18.56
C GLN A 65 -5.22 0.82 -17.15
N SER A 66 -6.08 1.69 -16.60
CA SER A 66 -5.98 2.14 -15.21
C SER A 66 -6.07 0.97 -14.22
N LEU A 67 -7.05 0.07 -14.40
CA LEU A 67 -7.24 -1.12 -13.58
C LEU A 67 -6.01 -2.03 -13.60
N ASP A 68 -5.42 -2.28 -14.77
CA ASP A 68 -4.21 -3.10 -14.89
C ASP A 68 -3.03 -2.46 -14.13
N GLN A 69 -2.84 -1.15 -14.27
CA GLN A 69 -1.79 -0.42 -13.54
C GLN A 69 -2.01 -0.46 -12.03
N VAL A 70 -3.24 -0.26 -11.55
CA VAL A 70 -3.57 -0.33 -10.12
C VAL A 70 -3.34 -1.74 -9.56
N ASN A 71 -3.66 -2.80 -10.33
CA ASN A 71 -3.38 -4.18 -9.93
C ASN A 71 -1.88 -4.45 -9.80
N GLN A 72 -1.07 -3.98 -10.76
CA GLN A 72 0.39 -4.07 -10.69
C GLN A 72 0.93 -3.34 -9.44
N LEU A 73 0.47 -2.11 -9.20
CA LEU A 73 0.85 -1.31 -8.04
C LEU A 73 0.48 -1.98 -6.71
N ARG A 74 -0.72 -2.58 -6.61
CA ARG A 74 -1.13 -3.36 -5.45
C ARG A 74 -0.18 -4.54 -5.19
N ASN A 75 0.19 -5.26 -6.25
CA ASN A 75 1.08 -6.42 -6.13
C ASN A 75 2.47 -6.01 -5.66
N GLU A 76 3.04 -4.95 -6.24
CA GLU A 76 4.34 -4.41 -5.83
C GLU A 76 4.33 -3.90 -4.38
N PHE A 77 3.27 -3.20 -3.98
CA PHE A 77 3.08 -2.78 -2.60
C PHE A 77 3.03 -3.98 -1.66
N SER A 78 2.29 -5.03 -2.03
CA SER A 78 2.16 -6.25 -1.24
C SER A 78 3.51 -6.97 -1.07
N VAL A 79 4.30 -7.08 -2.14
CA VAL A 79 5.66 -7.65 -2.08
C VAL A 79 6.55 -6.84 -1.13
N THR A 80 6.50 -5.51 -1.23
CA THR A 80 7.29 -4.61 -0.38
C THR A 80 6.88 -4.74 1.10
N ALA A 81 5.58 -4.77 1.37
CA ALA A 81 5.03 -4.98 2.71
C ALA A 81 5.42 -6.34 3.30
N SER A 82 5.33 -7.42 2.53
CA SER A 82 5.74 -8.76 2.97
C SER A 82 7.23 -8.83 3.29
N ARG A 83 8.10 -8.25 2.45
CA ARG A 83 9.55 -8.18 2.72
C ARG A 83 9.84 -7.45 4.03
N TRP A 84 9.14 -6.34 4.27
CA TRP A 84 9.27 -5.58 5.51
C TRP A 84 8.82 -6.41 6.73
N GLN A 85 7.66 -7.07 6.65
CA GLN A 85 7.15 -7.93 7.72
C GLN A 85 8.09 -9.10 8.02
N SER A 86 8.65 -9.75 7.00
CA SER A 86 9.63 -10.83 7.18
C SER A 86 10.92 -10.32 7.84
N LEU A 87 11.43 -9.15 7.44
CA LEU A 87 12.60 -8.54 8.06
C LEU A 87 12.37 -8.30 9.56
N VAL A 88 11.25 -7.66 9.91
CA VAL A 88 10.92 -7.35 11.31
C VAL A 88 10.66 -8.62 12.11
N GLY A 89 9.95 -9.60 11.54
CA GLY A 89 9.70 -10.90 12.15
C GLY A 89 10.99 -11.66 12.48
N GLY A 90 11.93 -11.73 11.52
CA GLY A 90 13.24 -12.36 11.73
C GLY A 90 14.08 -11.65 12.80
N LEU A 91 14.04 -10.32 12.84
CA LEU A 91 14.72 -9.54 13.89
C LEU A 91 14.10 -9.80 15.27
N LEU A 92 12.77 -9.83 15.38
CA LEU A 92 12.07 -10.13 16.63
C LEU A 92 12.40 -11.55 17.13
N GLN A 93 12.48 -12.54 16.24
CA GLN A 93 12.88 -13.90 16.59
C GLN A 93 14.33 -13.97 17.08
N SER A 94 15.27 -13.30 16.39
CA SER A 94 16.69 -13.23 16.78
C SER A 94 16.89 -12.59 18.16
N ILE A 95 16.12 -11.54 18.50
CA ILE A 95 16.17 -10.93 19.83
C ILE A 95 15.60 -11.89 20.90
N ARG A 96 14.54 -12.64 20.57
CA ARG A 96 13.90 -13.60 21.48
C ARG A 96 14.76 -14.82 21.80
N SER A 97 15.57 -15.28 20.85
CA SER A 97 16.42 -16.47 21.00
C SER A 97 17.71 -16.25 21.82
N GLY A 98 17.87 -15.08 22.44
CA GLY A 98 18.89 -14.86 23.47
C GLY A 98 20.17 -14.17 23.01
N GLN A 99 20.30 -13.78 21.73
CA GLN A 99 21.49 -13.03 21.29
C GLN A 99 21.54 -11.58 21.79
N ASP A 100 20.43 -11.01 22.33
CA ASP A 100 20.40 -9.60 22.74
C ASP A 100 19.32 -9.27 23.80
N VAL A 101 19.22 -10.10 24.86
CA VAL A 101 18.24 -9.95 25.97
C VAL A 101 18.37 -8.61 26.73
N LYS A 102 19.49 -7.89 26.56
CA LYS A 102 19.78 -6.62 27.24
C LYS A 102 18.93 -5.44 26.76
N ASN A 103 18.05 -5.60 25.78
CA ASN A 103 17.30 -4.50 25.17
C ASN A 103 15.78 -4.71 25.12
N LEU A 104 15.17 -5.09 26.26
CA LEU A 104 13.72 -5.23 26.43
C LEU A 104 12.92 -4.02 25.89
N GLU A 105 13.40 -2.79 26.12
CA GLU A 105 12.79 -1.57 25.60
C GLU A 105 12.82 -1.48 24.07
N ARG A 106 13.87 -2.01 23.43
CA ARG A 106 13.94 -2.10 21.97
C ARG A 106 12.99 -3.16 21.44
N LEU A 107 12.86 -4.31 22.11
CA LEU A 107 11.89 -5.34 21.74
C LEU A 107 10.46 -4.80 21.81
N LYS A 108 10.12 -4.05 22.88
CA LYS A 108 8.83 -3.37 23.01
C LYS A 108 8.58 -2.40 21.86
N ARG A 109 9.56 -1.53 21.55
CA ARG A 109 9.47 -0.60 20.41
C ARG A 109 9.29 -1.31 19.08
N MET A 110 10.03 -2.39 18.82
CA MET A 110 9.89 -3.17 17.59
C MET A 110 8.52 -3.83 17.48
N LYS A 111 7.99 -4.40 18.56
CA LYS A 111 6.63 -4.98 18.56
C LYS A 111 5.56 -3.92 18.33
N ALA A 112 5.66 -2.77 18.99
CA ALA A 112 4.74 -1.66 18.79
C ALA A 112 4.79 -1.16 17.34
N ALA A 113 6.00 -1.00 16.80
CA ALA A 113 6.20 -0.61 15.41
C ALA A 113 5.66 -1.66 14.42
N GLN A 114 5.83 -2.95 14.70
CA GLN A 114 5.25 -4.03 13.89
C GLN A 114 3.72 -3.96 13.85
N VAL A 115 3.07 -3.79 14.99
CA VAL A 115 1.61 -3.70 15.09
C VAL A 115 1.10 -2.48 14.35
N GLU A 116 1.67 -1.31 14.60
CA GLU A 116 1.17 -0.07 14.02
C GLU A 116 1.41 -0.02 12.51
N MET A 117 2.60 -0.43 12.07
CA MET A 117 2.90 -0.54 10.65
C MET A 117 2.02 -1.59 9.95
N GLY A 118 1.71 -2.70 10.63
CA GLY A 118 0.75 -3.69 10.15
C GLY A 118 -0.62 -3.07 9.86
N ARG A 119 -1.17 -2.27 10.78
CA ARG A 119 -2.43 -1.55 10.56
C ARG A 119 -2.36 -0.60 9.36
N LEU A 120 -1.26 0.12 9.18
CA LEU A 120 -1.08 1.03 8.05
C LEU A 120 -1.01 0.27 6.72
N ILE A 121 -0.33 -0.88 6.69
CA ILE A 121 -0.27 -1.77 5.53
C ILE A 121 -1.67 -2.30 5.21
N ASP A 122 -2.42 -2.78 6.19
CA ASP A 122 -3.77 -3.31 6.00
C ASP A 122 -4.73 -2.24 5.47
N ALA A 123 -4.62 -1.01 5.99
CA ALA A 123 -5.40 0.13 5.50
C ALA A 123 -5.10 0.44 4.03
N ALA A 124 -3.82 0.43 3.63
CA ALA A 124 -3.44 0.62 2.24
C ALA A 124 -3.94 -0.53 1.34
N GLN A 125 -3.80 -1.78 1.78
CA GLN A 125 -4.32 -2.95 1.05
C GLN A 125 -5.84 -2.88 0.85
N LYS A 126 -6.58 -2.42 1.87
CA LYS A 126 -8.02 -2.19 1.76
C LYS A 126 -8.33 -1.12 0.72
N ALA A 127 -7.64 0.03 0.77
CA ALA A 127 -7.85 1.11 -0.19
C ALA A 127 -7.60 0.64 -1.64
N PHE A 128 -6.58 -0.20 -1.88
CA PHE A 128 -6.40 -0.81 -3.20
C PHE A 128 -7.56 -1.71 -3.62
N LYS A 129 -8.02 -2.59 -2.73
CA LYS A 129 -9.14 -3.51 -3.04
C LYS A 129 -10.41 -2.72 -3.38
N ASP A 130 -10.69 -1.67 -2.61
CA ASP A 130 -11.83 -0.80 -2.85
C ASP A 130 -11.71 -0.08 -4.22
N LEU A 131 -10.53 0.48 -4.54
CA LEU A 131 -10.30 1.13 -5.83
C LEU A 131 -10.42 0.15 -7.01
N ILE A 132 -9.82 -1.04 -6.90
CA ILE A 132 -9.90 -2.10 -7.92
C ILE A 132 -11.35 -2.50 -8.16
N ALA A 133 -12.13 -2.74 -7.09
CA ALA A 133 -13.52 -3.12 -7.21
C ALA A 133 -14.35 -2.05 -7.94
N ASN A 134 -14.11 -0.77 -7.65
CA ASN A 134 -14.79 0.34 -8.32
C ASN A 134 -14.39 0.45 -9.80
N LEU A 135 -13.10 0.33 -10.13
CA LEU A 135 -12.62 0.34 -11.52
C LEU A 135 -13.18 -0.84 -12.32
N SER A 136 -13.22 -2.05 -11.74
CA SER A 136 -13.82 -3.23 -12.38
C SER A 136 -15.31 -3.06 -12.65
N ASN A 137 -16.06 -2.50 -11.70
CA ASN A 137 -17.49 -2.22 -11.89
C ASN A 137 -17.74 -1.16 -12.97
N ALA A 138 -16.89 -0.12 -13.03
CA ALA A 138 -16.98 0.92 -14.04
C ALA A 138 -16.65 0.40 -15.46
N GLY A 139 -15.64 -0.46 -15.58
CA GLY A 139 -15.32 -1.15 -16.84
C GLY A 139 -16.49 -1.99 -17.34
N ALA A 140 -17.09 -2.80 -16.46
CA ALA A 140 -18.23 -3.66 -16.79
C ALA A 140 -19.50 -2.88 -17.19
N GLN A 141 -19.73 -1.68 -16.66
CA GLN A 141 -20.85 -0.82 -17.07
C GLN A 141 -20.60 -0.12 -18.41
N SER A 142 -19.34 0.14 -18.75
CA SER A 142 -18.96 0.74 -20.04
C SER A 142 -19.08 -0.27 -21.18
N ASP A 143 -18.78 -1.54 -20.90
CA ASP A 143 -18.87 -2.66 -21.84
C ASP A 143 -20.31 -3.13 -22.12
N LYS A 144 -21.27 -2.77 -21.25
CA LYS A 144 -22.71 -3.08 -21.41
C LYS A 144 -23.50 -2.03 -22.22
N ARG A 145 -22.85 -1.01 -22.77
CA ARG A 145 -23.50 -0.05 -23.69
C ARG A 145 -23.18 -0.27 -25.19
N PRO A 146 -23.37 -1.46 -25.77
CA PRO A 146 -23.64 -1.58 -27.20
C PRO A 146 -25.13 -1.90 -27.43
N GLU A 147 -25.76 -1.15 -28.36
CA GLU A 147 -27.03 -1.49 -29.05
C GLU A 147 -28.37 -1.33 -28.31
N GLU A 148 -28.69 -0.13 -27.80
CA GLU A 148 -30.10 0.33 -27.69
C GLU A 148 -30.23 1.74 -28.29
N ASP A 149 -29.86 1.88 -29.56
CA ASP A 149 -30.32 2.98 -30.44
C ASP A 149 -29.92 2.65 -31.90
N ALA A 150 -30.45 1.55 -32.41
CA ALA A 150 -30.60 1.34 -33.85
C ALA A 150 -32.10 1.13 -34.07
N GLY A 151 -32.75 2.20 -34.56
CA GLY A 151 -34.19 2.27 -34.79
C GLY A 151 -34.71 1.38 -35.91
#